data_AF-A0A7C6FIK3-F1
#
_entry.id   AF-A0A7C6FIK3-F1
#
_cell.length_a   1.000
_cell.length_b   1.000
_cell.length_c   1.000
_cell.angle_alpha   90.00
_cell.angle_beta   90.00
_cell.angle_gamma   90.00
#
_symmetry.space_group_name_H-M   'P 1'
#
loop_
_entity.id
_entity.type
_entity.pdbx_description
1 polymer ?
#
loop_
_entity_poly.entity_id
_entity_poly.type
_entity_poly.pdbx_seq_one_letter_code
_entity_poly.pdbx_strand_id
1 'polypeptide(L)'
;MNRFVFVMLIVMGLLFAEGEVMADKVVVKKSARMLYLLNNEDVFKKYHITLGQVPLGDKEFEGDMKTPEGVYRIDYRQYSEDYYKSLHISYP
;
A
#
# COMPACT_ATOMS: atom_id res chain seq x y z
N MET A 1 35.39 26.73 8.07
CA MET A 1 34.35 26.34 7.10
C MET A 1 33.65 27.61 6.62
N ASN A 2 33.65 27.91 5.31
CA ASN A 2 33.12 29.17 4.77
C ASN A 2 31.61 29.28 5.00
N ARG A 3 31.13 30.45 5.43
CA ARG A 3 29.69 30.72 5.66
C ARG A 3 28.85 30.44 4.41
N PHE A 4 29.41 30.67 3.22
CA PHE A 4 28.80 30.32 1.93
C PHE A 4 28.55 28.82 1.75
N VAL A 5 29.49 27.98 2.19
CA VAL A 5 29.35 26.51 2.10
C VAL A 5 28.25 26.03 3.05
N PHE A 6 28.15 26.64 4.23
CA PHE A 6 27.10 26.29 5.19
C PHE A 6 25.70 26.70 4.72
N VAL A 7 25.56 27.90 4.14
CA VAL A 7 24.30 28.36 3.54
C VAL A 7 23.94 27.48 2.35
N MET A 8 24.90 27.11 1.50
CA MET A 8 24.67 26.21 0.37
C MET A 8 24.18 24.83 0.83
N LEU A 9 24.76 24.26 1.89
CA LEU A 9 24.32 22.97 2.45
C LEU A 9 22.89 23.02 3.02
N ILE A 10 22.53 24.13 3.69
CA ILE A 10 21.16 24.31 4.20
C ILE A 10 20.15 24.47 3.07
N VAL A 11 20.47 25.30 2.06
CA VAL A 11 19.60 25.51 0.89
C VAL A 11 19.43 24.20 0.12
N MET A 12 20.50 23.42 -0.02
CA MET A 12 20.44 22.11 -0.66
C MET A 12 19.58 21.12 0.14
N GLY A 13 19.70 21.09 1.48
CA GLY A 13 18.85 20.26 2.33
C GLY A 13 17.36 20.63 2.26
N LEU A 14 17.04 21.93 2.18
CA LEU A 14 15.66 22.41 2.02
C LEU A 14 15.07 22.06 0.65
N LEU A 15 15.89 22.05 -0.40
CA LEU A 15 15.45 21.68 -1.76
C LEU A 15 15.15 20.18 -1.92
N PHE A 16 15.72 19.33 -1.08
CA PHE A 16 15.54 17.86 -1.12
C PHE A 16 14.64 17.32 0.00
N ALA A 17 13.91 18.19 0.71
CA ALA A 17 12.95 17.78 1.72
C ALA A 17 11.63 17.33 1.08
N GLU A 18 11.65 16.21 0.34
CA GLU A 18 10.42 15.51 -0.03
C GLU A 18 9.98 14.63 1.14
N GLY A 19 8.78 14.90 1.66
CA GLY A 19 8.16 14.05 2.69
C GLY A 19 7.80 12.68 2.12
N GLU A 20 7.88 11.63 2.95
CA GLU A 20 7.40 10.32 2.53
C GLU A 20 5.90 10.37 2.21
N VAL A 21 5.54 10.04 0.98
CA VAL A 21 4.14 9.92 0.56
C VAL A 21 3.54 8.64 1.17
N MET A 22 2.57 8.84 2.06
CA MET A 22 1.85 7.77 2.74
C MET A 22 0.56 7.43 2.00
N ALA A 23 0.23 6.14 1.92
CA ALA A 23 -1.04 5.71 1.34
C ALA A 23 -2.18 5.92 2.33
N ASP A 24 -3.29 6.49 1.87
CA ASP A 24 -4.56 6.53 2.61
C ASP A 24 -5.56 5.47 2.10
N LYS A 25 -5.34 4.98 0.87
CA LYS A 25 -6.21 3.98 0.23
C LYS A 25 -5.38 2.95 -0.55
N VAL A 26 -5.80 1.70 -0.41
CA VAL A 26 -5.29 0.57 -1.20
C VAL A 26 -6.41 0.13 -2.13
N VAL A 27 -6.15 0.14 -3.44
CA VAL A 27 -7.11 -0.33 -4.44
C VAL A 27 -6.57 -1.58 -5.10
N VAL A 28 -7.32 -2.69 -5.00
CA VAL A 28 -7.00 -3.96 -5.65
C VAL A 28 -7.91 -4.12 -6.86
N LYS A 29 -7.34 -4.12 -8.07
CA LYS A 29 -8.06 -4.48 -9.30
C LYS A 29 -7.76 -5.94 -9.64
N LYS A 30 -8.64 -6.85 -9.22
CA LYS A 30 -8.50 -8.30 -9.40
C LYS A 30 -8.31 -8.71 -10.86
N SER A 31 -9.16 -8.20 -11.76
CA SER A 31 -9.09 -8.50 -13.20
C SER A 31 -7.76 -8.10 -13.83
N ALA A 32 -7.16 -7.01 -13.35
CA ALA A 32 -5.84 -6.54 -13.80
C ALA A 32 -4.68 -7.20 -13.05
N ARG A 33 -4.92 -7.94 -11.95
CA ARG A 33 -3.91 -8.43 -11.02
C ARG A 33 -2.95 -7.35 -10.54
N MET A 34 -3.50 -6.20 -10.20
CA MET A 34 -2.75 -5.03 -9.74
C MET A 34 -3.30 -4.50 -8.41
N LEU A 35 -2.38 -4.08 -7.54
CA LEU A 35 -2.62 -3.25 -6.37
C LEU A 35 -2.07 -1.85 -6.61
N TYR A 36 -2.85 -0.85 -6.24
CA TYR A 36 -2.50 0.57 -6.33
C TYR A 36 -2.51 1.16 -4.93
N LEU A 37 -1.45 1.91 -4.59
CA LEU A 37 -1.41 2.75 -3.41
C LEU A 37 -1.72 4.18 -3.81
N LEU A 38 -2.74 4.75 -3.17
CA LEU A 38 -3.21 6.10 -3.41
C LEU A 38 -2.94 6.98 -2.21
N ASN A 39 -2.69 8.25 -2.49
CA ASN A 39 -2.84 9.35 -1.55
C ASN A 39 -3.91 10.28 -2.16
N ASN A 40 -5.05 10.43 -1.50
CA ASN A 40 -6.27 11.01 -2.05
C ASN A 40 -6.78 10.22 -3.29
N GLU A 41 -6.57 10.76 -4.49
CA GLU A 41 -6.93 10.14 -5.78
C GLU A 41 -5.71 9.80 -6.64
N ASP A 42 -4.51 10.21 -6.20
CA ASP A 42 -3.29 10.04 -6.96
C ASP A 42 -2.63 8.70 -6.65
N VAL A 43 -2.45 7.90 -7.70
CA VAL A 43 -1.69 6.65 -7.63
C VAL A 43 -0.20 6.98 -7.63
N PHE A 44 0.47 6.77 -6.50
CA PHE A 44 1.91 7.00 -6.38
C PHE A 44 2.73 5.71 -6.44
N LYS A 45 2.14 4.54 -6.16
CA LYS A 45 2.78 3.22 -6.32
C LYS A 45 1.81 2.17 -6.86
N LYS A 46 2.36 1.20 -7.59
CA LYS A 46 1.63 0.07 -8.16
C LYS A 46 2.43 -1.22 -8.02
N TYR A 47 1.74 -2.33 -7.79
CA TYR A 47 2.34 -3.64 -7.59
C TYR A 47 1.55 -4.72 -8.31
N HIS A 48 2.25 -5.70 -8.88
CA HIS A 48 1.62 -6.95 -9.30
C HIS A 48 1.20 -7.75 -8.08
N ILE A 49 0.06 -8.42 -8.16
CA ILE A 49 -0.46 -9.26 -7.07
C ILE A 49 -0.85 -10.65 -7.55
N THR A 50 -0.85 -11.57 -6.60
CA THR A 50 -1.47 -12.90 -6.72
C THR A 50 -2.78 -12.88 -5.93
N LEU A 51 -3.79 -13.59 -6.43
CA LEU A 51 -5.09 -13.74 -5.76
C LEU A 51 -5.20 -15.13 -5.12
N GLY A 52 -6.32 -15.40 -4.44
CA GLY A 52 -6.67 -16.75 -4.04
C GLY A 52 -6.71 -17.72 -5.24
N GLN A 53 -6.67 -19.03 -4.96
CA GLN A 53 -6.58 -20.07 -5.99
C GLN A 53 -7.80 -20.07 -6.94
N VAL A 54 -8.94 -19.51 -6.51
CA VAL A 54 -10.10 -19.24 -7.34
C VAL A 54 -10.20 -17.72 -7.55
N PRO A 55 -9.52 -17.16 -8.58
CA PRO A 55 -9.38 -15.71 -8.73
C PRO A 55 -10.63 -15.01 -9.29
N LEU A 56 -11.65 -15.79 -9.68
CA LEU A 56 -12.87 -15.30 -10.33
C LEU A 56 -14.05 -15.30 -9.34
N GLY A 57 -14.85 -14.24 -9.41
CA GLY A 57 -16.01 -14.05 -8.55
C GLY A 57 -15.66 -13.58 -7.14
N ASP A 58 -16.69 -13.21 -6.41
CA ASP A 58 -16.60 -12.74 -5.03
C ASP A 58 -16.63 -13.89 -4.01
N LYS A 59 -15.99 -13.67 -2.87
CA LYS A 59 -15.87 -14.64 -1.78
C LYS A 59 -17.21 -14.79 -1.04
N GLU A 60 -17.71 -16.01 -0.95
CA GLU A 60 -19.04 -16.33 -0.39
C GLU A 60 -18.96 -17.07 0.94
N PHE A 61 -17.96 -17.94 1.13
CA PHE A 61 -17.82 -18.74 2.35
C PHE A 61 -16.37 -19.10 2.63
N GLU A 62 -16.07 -19.51 3.86
CA GLU A 62 -14.74 -19.97 4.25
C GLU A 62 -14.30 -21.17 3.42
N GLY A 63 -13.06 -21.15 2.90
CA GLY A 63 -12.52 -22.25 2.09
C GLY A 63 -12.86 -22.23 0.59
N ASP A 64 -13.67 -21.29 0.09
CA ASP A 64 -13.94 -21.15 -1.36
C ASP A 64 -12.75 -20.65 -2.20
N MET A 65 -11.65 -20.27 -1.54
CA MET A 65 -10.39 -19.78 -2.14
C MET A 65 -10.53 -18.52 -3.01
N LYS A 66 -11.63 -17.78 -2.89
CA LYS A 66 -11.83 -16.50 -3.58
C LYS A 66 -11.31 -15.32 -2.74
N THR A 67 -10.95 -14.22 -3.40
CA THR A 67 -10.61 -12.95 -2.74
C THR A 67 -11.85 -12.05 -2.76
N PRO A 68 -12.27 -11.47 -1.61
CA PRO A 68 -13.49 -10.67 -1.53
C PRO A 68 -13.42 -9.39 -2.37
N GLU A 69 -14.58 -8.89 -2.80
CA GLU A 69 -14.77 -7.65 -3.52
C GLU A 69 -15.65 -6.70 -2.70
N GLY A 70 -15.16 -5.48 -2.46
CA GLY A 70 -15.87 -4.50 -1.64
C GLY A 70 -14.96 -3.43 -1.08
N VAL A 71 -15.49 -2.62 -0.17
CA VAL A 71 -14.73 -1.61 0.56
C VAL A 71 -14.57 -2.09 1.99
N TYR A 72 -13.31 -2.33 2.38
CA TYR A 72 -12.94 -2.82 3.70
C TYR A 72 -11.94 -1.89 4.36
N ARG A 73 -11.81 -1.99 5.69
CA ARG A 73 -10.78 -1.30 6.46
C ARG A 73 -9.64 -2.26 6.74
N ILE A 74 -8.40 -1.77 6.69
CA ILE A 74 -7.29 -2.48 7.34
C ILE A 74 -7.46 -2.23 8.84
N ASP A 75 -7.79 -3.28 9.58
CA ASP A 75 -8.13 -3.22 11.01
C ASP A 75 -7.05 -3.86 11.88
N TYR A 76 -6.20 -4.71 11.31
CA TYR A 76 -5.09 -5.32 12.02
C TYR A 76 -3.86 -5.51 11.12
N ARG A 77 -2.68 -5.42 11.74
CA ARG A 77 -1.40 -5.75 11.13
C ARG A 77 -0.74 -6.84 11.95
N GLN A 78 -0.34 -7.92 11.28
CA GLN A 78 0.37 -9.00 11.93
C GLN A 78 1.78 -8.56 12.32
N TYR A 79 2.09 -8.68 13.60
CA TYR A 79 3.44 -8.54 14.13
C TYR A 79 3.98 -9.94 14.42
N SER A 80 4.53 -10.58 13.40
CA SER A 80 5.26 -11.86 13.54
C SER A 80 6.51 -11.83 12.67
N GLU A 81 7.53 -12.60 13.03
CA GLU A 81 8.78 -12.66 12.27
C GLU A 81 8.56 -13.21 10.85
N ASP A 82 7.72 -14.25 10.71
CA ASP A 82 7.48 -14.93 9.44
C ASP A 82 6.52 -14.16 8.50
N TYR A 83 5.62 -13.33 9.04
CA TYR A 83 4.54 -12.69 8.28
C TYR A 83 4.34 -11.19 8.62
N TYR A 84 5.42 -10.45 8.90
CA TYR A 84 5.41 -9.03 9.32
C TYR A 84 4.81 -8.01 8.33
N LYS A 85 4.44 -8.45 7.12
CA LYS A 85 3.75 -7.64 6.09
C LYS A 85 2.29 -8.03 5.91
N SER A 86 1.77 -8.96 6.70
CA SER A 86 0.37 -9.35 6.61
C SER A 86 -0.52 -8.26 7.21
N LEU A 87 -1.54 -7.88 6.43
CA LEU A 87 -2.56 -6.91 6.79
C LEU A 87 -3.89 -7.64 6.77
N HIS A 88 -4.62 -7.56 7.86
CA HIS A 88 -5.99 -8.02 7.93
C HIS A 88 -6.90 -6.92 7.38
N ILE A 89 -7.97 -7.34 6.73
CA ILE A 89 -9.06 -6.46 6.32
C ILE A 89 -10.31 -6.86 7.08
N SER A 90 -11.22 -5.92 7.29
CA SER A 90 -12.47 -6.12 8.02
C SER A 90 -13.53 -6.95 7.26
N TYR A 91 -13.10 -7.97 6.52
CA TYR A 91 -13.94 -9.05 5.95
C TYR A 91 -14.05 -10.16 7.02
N PRO A 92 -15.14 -10.94 7.14
CA PRO A 92 -16.32 -11.03 6.27
C PRO A 92 -17.21 -9.79 6.28
#